data_AF-A0A7K2M0L2-F1
#
_entry.id   AF-A0A7K2M0L2-F1
#
_cell.length_a   1.000
_cell.length_b   1.000
_cell.length_c   1.000
_cell.angle_alpha   90.00
_cell.angle_beta   90.00
_cell.angle_gamma   90.00
#
_symmetry.space_group_name_H-M   'P 1'
#
loop_
_entity.id
_entity.type
_entity.pdbx_description
1 polymer ?
#
loop_
_entity_poly.entity_id
_entity_poly.type
_entity_poly.pdbx_seq_one_letter_code
_entity_poly.pdbx_strand_id
1 'polypeptide(L)'
;RARADAGDRAERENLTESAALLLSGGPGRRRGEVLSEFVRLLYQDTAAVRDLALGAFVRACDNAEDGALVGWYAESGMYEADAAGDLATLWRTALNDRAHTRPALDALHTWVYVAGRRADAARALELLLPALVVTADDRKRLDHELRTLRAEDGRRPPLADHLLTVLHPAPTH
;
A
#
# COMPACT_ATOMS: atom_id res chain seq x y z
N ARG A 1 29.87 -1.32 -20.05
CA ARG A 1 29.34 -0.98 -18.72
C ARG A 1 27.95 -0.36 -18.83
N ALA A 2 27.78 0.82 -19.44
CA ALA A 2 26.45 1.44 -19.61
C ALA A 2 25.33 0.56 -20.21
N ARG A 3 25.63 -0.31 -21.19
CA ARG A 3 24.64 -1.25 -21.76
C ARG A 3 24.28 -2.43 -20.83
N ALA A 4 25.19 -2.85 -19.96
CA ALA A 4 24.94 -3.92 -18.99
C ALA A 4 24.12 -3.38 -17.80
N ASP A 5 24.44 -2.16 -17.34
CA ASP A 5 23.68 -1.48 -16.26
C ASP A 5 22.24 -1.13 -16.69
N ALA A 6 22.03 -0.82 -17.98
CA ALA A 6 20.70 -0.59 -18.53
C ALA A 6 19.89 -1.90 -18.64
N GLY A 7 20.55 -3.01 -18.99
CA GLY A 7 19.93 -4.34 -19.03
C GLY A 7 19.48 -4.82 -17.65
N ASP A 8 20.35 -4.68 -16.64
CA ASP A 8 20.05 -5.04 -15.24
C ASP A 8 18.87 -4.22 -14.68
N ARG A 9 18.81 -2.92 -14.99
CA ARG A 9 17.67 -2.08 -14.59
C ARG A 9 16.36 -2.53 -15.22
N ALA A 10 16.35 -2.79 -16.53
CA ALA A 10 15.15 -3.22 -17.25
C ALA A 10 14.67 -4.60 -16.76
N GLU A 11 15.61 -5.52 -16.49
CA GLU A 11 15.29 -6.83 -15.92
C GLU A 11 14.64 -6.70 -14.54
N ARG A 12 15.20 -5.87 -13.65
CA ARG A 12 14.61 -5.59 -12.34
C ARG A 12 13.22 -4.96 -12.43
N GLU A 13 13.01 -4.08 -13.39
CA GLU A 13 11.71 -3.45 -13.62
C GLU A 13 10.67 -4.48 -14.09
N ASN A 14 11.02 -5.34 -15.04
CA ASN A 14 10.16 -6.44 -15.49
C ASN A 14 9.82 -7.42 -14.36
N LEU A 15 10.79 -7.74 -13.49
CA LEU A 15 10.56 -8.59 -12.32
C LEU A 15 9.60 -7.91 -11.33
N THR A 16 9.78 -6.61 -11.10
CA THR A 16 8.91 -5.82 -10.22
C THR A 16 7.48 -5.79 -10.75
N GLU A 17 7.33 -5.57 -12.06
CA GLU A 17 6.03 -5.57 -12.73
C GLU A 17 5.36 -6.95 -12.67
N SER A 18 6.10 -8.01 -12.99
CA SER A 18 5.58 -9.38 -12.94
C SER A 18 5.12 -9.75 -11.52
N ALA A 19 5.91 -9.38 -10.51
CA ALA A 19 5.58 -9.60 -9.11
C ALA A 19 4.36 -8.77 -8.66
N ALA A 20 4.22 -7.53 -9.14
CA ALA A 20 3.03 -6.70 -8.89
C ALA A 20 1.77 -7.31 -9.52
N LEU A 21 1.87 -7.87 -10.73
CA LEU A 21 0.78 -8.57 -11.39
C LEU A 21 0.35 -9.83 -10.63
N LEU A 22 1.25 -10.53 -9.93
CA LEU A 22 0.86 -11.66 -9.07
C LEU A 22 0.01 -11.20 -7.88
N LEU A 23 0.31 -10.04 -7.28
CA LEU A 23 -0.51 -9.43 -6.22
C LEU A 23 -1.87 -8.97 -6.76
N SER A 24 -1.90 -8.37 -7.95
CA SER A 24 -3.12 -7.79 -8.53
C SER A 24 -3.98 -8.77 -9.33
N GLY A 25 -3.45 -9.87 -9.87
CA GLY A 25 -4.08 -10.66 -10.94
C GLY A 25 -4.52 -12.07 -10.60
N GLY A 26 -4.23 -12.60 -9.40
CA GLY A 26 -4.65 -13.94 -9.01
C GLY A 26 -6.15 -14.01 -8.63
N PRO A 27 -6.91 -15.05 -9.04
CA PRO A 27 -8.26 -15.28 -8.51
C PRO A 27 -8.22 -15.32 -6.97
N GLY A 28 -9.18 -14.64 -6.32
CA GLY A 28 -9.15 -14.21 -4.91
C GLY A 28 -8.91 -15.25 -3.82
N ARG A 29 -8.67 -16.52 -4.14
CA ARG A 29 -8.29 -17.57 -3.18
C ARG A 29 -6.81 -17.63 -2.84
N ARG A 30 -5.92 -17.03 -3.63
CA ARG A 30 -4.45 -17.11 -3.39
C ARG A 30 -3.77 -15.79 -3.08
N ARG A 31 -4.47 -14.65 -3.11
CA ARG A 31 -3.86 -13.34 -2.85
C ARG A 31 -3.32 -13.21 -1.42
N GLY A 32 -4.02 -13.76 -0.42
CA GLY A 32 -3.52 -13.84 0.95
C GLY A 32 -2.21 -14.65 1.05
N GLU A 33 -2.12 -15.80 0.36
CA GLU A 33 -0.88 -16.59 0.30
C GLU A 33 0.27 -15.78 -0.34
N VAL A 34 0.00 -15.09 -1.45
CA VAL A 34 1.02 -14.25 -2.13
C VAL A 34 1.47 -13.10 -1.24
N LEU A 35 0.57 -12.44 -0.50
CA LEU A 35 0.95 -11.41 0.48
C LEU A 35 1.84 -11.96 1.58
N SER A 36 1.51 -13.14 2.11
CA SER A 36 2.31 -13.79 3.15
C SER A 36 3.73 -14.12 2.65
N GLU A 37 3.87 -14.53 1.39
CA GLU A 37 5.18 -14.74 0.76
C GLU A 37 5.94 -13.41 0.60
N PHE A 38 5.28 -12.33 0.22
CA PHE A 38 5.93 -11.01 0.15
C PHE A 38 6.43 -10.56 1.52
N VAL A 39 5.65 -10.79 2.59
CA VAL A 39 6.11 -10.55 3.97
C VAL A 39 7.34 -11.40 4.28
N ARG A 40 7.35 -12.69 3.92
CA ARG A 40 8.53 -13.55 4.07
C ARG A 40 9.75 -13.01 3.31
N LEU A 41 9.56 -12.46 2.12
CA LEU A 41 10.64 -11.86 1.31
C LEU A 41 11.26 -10.62 1.98
N LEU A 42 10.50 -9.85 2.76
CA LEU A 42 11.03 -8.70 3.51
C LEU A 42 12.11 -9.10 4.53
N TYR A 43 12.02 -10.32 5.07
CA TYR A 43 12.92 -10.85 6.10
C TYR A 43 14.06 -11.70 5.53
N GLN A 44 14.20 -11.79 4.20
CA GLN A 44 15.35 -12.45 3.57
C GLN A 44 16.61 -11.57 3.69
N ASP A 45 17.78 -12.20 3.82
CA ASP A 45 19.07 -11.51 4.06
C ASP A 45 19.58 -10.67 2.88
N THR A 46 18.82 -10.54 1.79
CA THR A 46 19.26 -9.85 0.57
C THR A 46 18.49 -8.54 0.36
N ALA A 47 19.18 -7.40 0.45
CA ALA A 47 18.60 -6.08 0.22
C ALA A 47 17.88 -5.95 -1.14
N ALA A 48 18.38 -6.64 -2.18
CA ALA A 48 17.75 -6.65 -3.51
C ALA A 48 16.38 -7.36 -3.52
N VAL A 49 16.21 -8.42 -2.73
CA VAL A 49 14.94 -9.15 -2.63
C VAL A 49 13.91 -8.30 -1.88
N ARG A 50 14.32 -7.64 -0.80
CA ARG A 50 13.47 -6.69 -0.09
C ARG A 50 13.07 -5.51 -0.98
N ASP A 51 14.00 -4.96 -1.75
CA ASP A 51 13.74 -3.87 -2.69
C ASP A 51 12.71 -4.27 -3.77
N LEU A 52 12.87 -5.47 -4.36
CA LEU A 52 11.92 -6.04 -5.31
C LEU A 52 10.54 -6.21 -4.68
N ALA A 53 10.44 -6.79 -3.48
CA ALA A 53 9.17 -7.04 -2.80
C ALA A 53 8.44 -5.73 -2.49
N LEU A 54 9.13 -4.71 -1.98
CA LEU A 54 8.54 -3.40 -1.69
C LEU A 54 8.14 -2.67 -2.97
N GLY A 55 8.99 -2.67 -4.00
CA GLY A 55 8.67 -2.05 -5.28
C GLY A 55 7.44 -2.67 -5.95
N ALA A 56 7.35 -4.00 -5.94
CA ALA A 56 6.22 -4.73 -6.52
C ALA A 56 4.94 -4.52 -5.71
N PHE A 57 5.03 -4.51 -4.38
CA PHE A 57 3.91 -4.20 -3.50
C PHE A 57 3.37 -2.80 -3.75
N VAL A 58 4.23 -1.78 -3.76
CA VAL A 58 3.81 -0.39 -4.00
C VAL A 58 3.19 -0.24 -5.39
N ARG A 59 3.77 -0.85 -6.42
CA ARG A 59 3.22 -0.84 -7.78
C ARG A 59 1.84 -1.51 -7.85
N ALA A 60 1.62 -2.60 -7.11
CA ALA A 60 0.31 -3.24 -7.02
C ALA A 60 -0.72 -2.37 -6.29
N CYS A 61 -0.29 -1.63 -5.26
CA CYS A 61 -1.13 -0.67 -4.55
C CYS A 61 -1.49 0.55 -5.42
N ASP A 62 -0.57 1.00 -6.28
CA ASP A 62 -0.78 2.14 -7.19
C ASP A 62 -1.56 1.77 -8.46
N ASN A 63 -2.42 0.75 -8.38
CA ASN A 63 -3.36 0.41 -9.44
C ASN A 63 -4.79 0.76 -8.98
N ALA A 64 -5.43 1.67 -9.71
CA ALA A 64 -6.79 2.13 -9.45
C ALA A 64 -7.89 1.35 -10.22
N GLU A 65 -7.51 0.36 -11.02
CA GLU A 65 -8.42 -0.47 -11.82
C GLU A 65 -9.30 -1.37 -10.94
N ASP A 66 -10.45 -1.78 -11.49
CA ASP A 66 -11.35 -2.72 -10.82
C ASP A 66 -10.67 -4.09 -10.64
N GLY A 67 -10.76 -4.64 -9.43
CA GLY A 67 -10.10 -5.90 -9.07
C GLY A 67 -8.62 -5.75 -8.67
N ALA A 68 -8.07 -4.53 -8.66
CA ALA A 68 -6.77 -4.22 -8.06
C ALA A 68 -6.72 -4.55 -6.56
N LEU A 69 -5.53 -4.45 -5.95
CA LEU A 69 -5.29 -4.89 -4.58
C LEU A 69 -6.23 -4.23 -3.56
N VAL A 70 -6.57 -2.95 -3.74
CA VAL A 70 -7.55 -2.23 -2.90
C VAL A 70 -8.96 -2.83 -2.99
N GLY A 71 -9.40 -3.21 -4.19
CA GLY A 71 -10.71 -3.81 -4.42
C GLY A 71 -10.81 -5.19 -3.77
N TRP A 72 -9.80 -6.02 -3.98
CA TRP A 72 -9.70 -7.32 -3.31
C TRP A 72 -9.69 -7.21 -1.79
N TYR A 73 -8.89 -6.29 -1.27
CA TYR A 73 -8.78 -6.10 0.17
C TYR A 73 -10.11 -5.65 0.77
N ALA A 74 -10.82 -4.74 0.11
CA ALA A 74 -12.15 -4.30 0.51
C ALA A 74 -13.21 -5.41 0.43
N GLU A 75 -13.14 -6.27 -0.60
CA GLU A 75 -14.12 -7.33 -0.84
C GLU A 75 -13.97 -8.51 0.13
N SER A 76 -12.74 -8.94 0.42
CA SER A 76 -12.49 -10.10 1.30
C SER A 76 -11.30 -9.92 2.24
N GLY A 77 -10.19 -9.37 1.76
CA GLY A 77 -8.92 -9.37 2.49
C GLY A 77 -8.94 -8.68 3.86
N MET A 78 -9.76 -7.63 4.04
CA MET A 78 -9.87 -6.92 5.31
C MET A 78 -10.58 -7.71 6.42
N TYR A 79 -11.32 -8.76 6.05
CA TYR A 79 -11.98 -9.67 6.99
C TYR A 79 -11.12 -10.89 7.35
N GLU A 80 -10.01 -11.09 6.64
CA GLU A 80 -9.04 -12.15 6.86
C GLU A 80 -7.89 -11.61 7.73
N ALA A 81 -7.81 -12.05 9.00
CA ALA A 81 -6.87 -11.48 9.97
C ALA A 81 -5.40 -11.55 9.50
N ASP A 82 -4.99 -12.67 8.91
CA ASP A 82 -3.64 -12.87 8.39
C ASP A 82 -3.36 -11.92 7.22
N ALA A 83 -4.28 -11.83 6.25
CA ALA A 83 -4.15 -10.93 5.10
C ALA A 83 -4.10 -9.45 5.52
N ALA A 84 -4.94 -9.03 6.48
CA ALA A 84 -4.92 -7.68 7.02
C ALA A 84 -3.61 -7.37 7.75
N GLY A 85 -3.09 -8.32 8.53
CA GLY A 85 -1.80 -8.20 9.20
C GLY A 85 -0.61 -8.12 8.24
N ASP A 86 -0.61 -8.95 7.19
CA ASP A 86 0.43 -8.98 6.17
C ASP A 86 0.44 -7.69 5.34
N LEU A 87 -0.75 -7.24 4.93
CA LEU A 87 -0.90 -5.98 4.21
C LEU A 87 -0.41 -4.78 5.05
N ALA A 88 -0.78 -4.72 6.33
CA ALA A 88 -0.29 -3.68 7.24
C ALA A 88 1.24 -3.76 7.43
N THR A 89 1.82 -4.97 7.45
CA THR A 89 3.28 -5.16 7.54
C THR A 89 4.01 -4.62 6.32
N LEU A 90 3.51 -4.91 5.11
CA LEU A 90 4.08 -4.40 3.86
C LEU A 90 3.98 -2.88 3.79
N TRP A 91 2.81 -2.30 4.10
CA TRP A 91 2.62 -0.85 4.15
C TRP A 91 3.57 -0.17 5.13
N ARG A 92 3.64 -0.64 6.39
CA ARG A 92 4.53 -0.07 7.40
C ARG A 92 5.99 -0.13 6.99
N THR A 93 6.40 -1.23 6.36
CA THR A 93 7.78 -1.40 5.86
C THR A 93 8.06 -0.44 4.72
N ALA A 94 7.18 -0.35 3.72
CA ALA A 94 7.33 0.53 2.57
C ALA A 94 7.35 2.01 2.99
N LEU A 95 6.43 2.42 3.87
CA LEU A 95 6.35 3.79 4.37
C LEU A 95 7.63 4.20 5.12
N ASN A 96 8.27 3.28 5.85
CA ASN A 96 9.50 3.53 6.62
C ASN A 96 10.79 3.25 5.86
N ASP A 97 10.71 2.81 4.60
CA ASP A 97 11.86 2.59 3.75
C ASP A 97 12.19 3.84 2.93
N ARG A 98 13.45 4.29 2.96
CA ARG A 98 13.86 5.53 2.28
C ARG A 98 13.65 5.49 0.76
N ALA A 99 13.80 4.33 0.13
CA ALA A 99 13.64 4.19 -1.33
C ALA A 99 12.15 4.12 -1.73
N HIS A 100 11.30 3.60 -0.85
CA HIS A 100 9.90 3.30 -1.17
C HIS A 100 8.88 4.20 -0.46
N THR A 101 9.28 5.05 0.48
CA THR A 101 8.37 5.89 1.27
C THR A 101 7.51 6.80 0.40
N ARG A 102 8.11 7.46 -0.60
CA ARG A 102 7.39 8.38 -1.47
C ARG A 102 6.44 7.64 -2.43
N PRO A 103 6.91 6.62 -3.18
CA PRO A 103 6.02 5.76 -3.97
C PRO A 103 4.87 5.15 -3.15
N ALA A 104 5.13 4.73 -1.90
CA ALA A 104 4.09 4.20 -1.02
C ALA A 104 3.03 5.26 -0.68
N LEU A 105 3.45 6.49 -0.36
CA LEU A 105 2.51 7.58 -0.10
C LEU A 105 1.67 7.92 -1.34
N ASP A 106 2.27 7.93 -2.52
CA ASP A 106 1.54 8.14 -3.78
C ASP A 106 0.51 6.99 -4.00
N ALA A 107 0.88 5.73 -3.75
CA ALA A 107 -0.05 4.59 -3.79
C ALA A 107 -1.17 4.69 -2.74
N LEU A 108 -0.90 5.24 -1.56
CA LEU A 108 -1.92 5.50 -0.54
C LEU A 108 -2.91 6.57 -1.04
N HIS A 109 -2.44 7.58 -1.76
CA HIS A 109 -3.31 8.57 -2.39
C HIS A 109 -4.25 7.88 -3.39
N THR A 110 -3.72 6.99 -4.23
CA THR A 110 -4.53 6.14 -5.14
C THR A 110 -5.64 5.39 -4.40
N TRP A 111 -5.33 4.78 -3.25
CA TRP A 111 -6.36 4.10 -2.45
C TRP A 111 -7.40 5.07 -1.91
N VAL A 112 -7.01 6.27 -1.44
CA VAL A 112 -7.96 7.30 -0.96
C VAL A 112 -8.88 7.76 -2.10
N TYR A 113 -8.37 7.89 -3.33
CA TYR A 113 -9.20 8.25 -4.49
C TYR A 113 -10.18 7.15 -4.89
N VAL A 114 -9.76 5.88 -4.84
CA VAL A 114 -10.67 4.74 -5.06
C VAL A 114 -11.75 4.72 -3.99
N ALA A 115 -11.35 4.84 -2.73
CA ALA A 115 -12.26 4.87 -1.58
C ALA A 115 -13.25 6.05 -1.61
N GLY A 116 -12.86 7.20 -2.16
CA GLY A 116 -13.78 8.32 -2.39
C GLY A 116 -14.95 8.00 -3.32
N ARG A 117 -14.84 6.94 -4.12
CA ARG A 117 -15.86 6.46 -5.07
C ARG A 117 -16.52 5.14 -4.66
N ARG A 118 -15.97 4.46 -3.65
CA ARG A 118 -16.31 3.09 -3.24
C ARG A 118 -16.37 2.96 -1.72
N ALA A 119 -17.57 2.74 -1.19
CA ALA A 119 -17.82 2.68 0.25
C ALA A 119 -17.11 1.49 0.96
N ASP A 120 -16.98 0.36 0.26
CA ASP A 120 -16.23 -0.81 0.74
C ASP A 120 -14.73 -0.49 0.88
N ALA A 121 -14.14 0.17 -0.11
CA ALA A 121 -12.75 0.62 -0.06
C ALA A 121 -12.52 1.71 1.00
N ALA A 122 -13.48 2.62 1.23
CA ALA A 122 -13.43 3.57 2.34
C ALA A 122 -13.35 2.85 3.69
N ARG A 123 -14.23 1.88 3.91
CA ARG A 123 -14.20 1.06 5.13
C ARG A 123 -12.89 0.30 5.30
N ALA A 124 -12.33 -0.23 4.21
CA ALA A 124 -11.04 -0.92 4.24
C ALA A 124 -9.91 0.02 4.68
N LEU A 125 -9.88 1.26 4.20
CA LEU A 125 -8.91 2.27 4.63
C LEU A 125 -9.10 2.70 6.08
N GLU A 126 -10.34 2.86 6.54
CA GLU A 126 -10.64 3.18 7.94
C GLU A 126 -10.10 2.12 8.90
N LEU A 127 -10.13 0.84 8.51
CA LEU A 127 -9.56 -0.27 9.28
C LEU A 127 -8.03 -0.35 9.16
N LEU A 128 -7.49 -0.11 7.96
CA LEU A 128 -6.07 -0.22 7.69
C LEU A 128 -5.25 0.90 8.32
N LEU A 129 -5.69 2.16 8.21
CA LEU A 129 -4.91 3.33 8.65
C LEU A 129 -4.46 3.25 10.12
N PRO A 130 -5.31 2.90 11.10
CA PRO A 130 -4.86 2.70 12.47
C PRO A 130 -3.78 1.63 12.62
N ALA A 131 -3.84 0.55 11.83
CA ALA A 131 -2.84 -0.52 11.85
C ALA A 131 -1.47 -0.08 11.29
N LEU A 132 -1.41 1.02 10.54
CA LEU A 132 -0.15 1.59 10.04
C LEU A 132 0.57 2.45 11.08
N VAL A 133 -0.11 2.88 12.14
CA VAL A 133 0.44 3.77 13.16
C VAL A 133 1.06 2.96 14.30
N VAL A 134 2.37 2.71 14.22
CA VAL A 134 3.13 2.05 15.30
C VAL A 134 3.80 3.09 16.19
N THR A 135 4.22 4.21 15.62
CA THR A 135 4.92 5.30 16.31
C THR A 135 4.20 6.64 16.14
N ALA A 136 4.57 7.63 16.97
CA ALA A 136 4.08 8.99 16.81
C ALA A 136 4.49 9.62 15.47
N ASP A 137 5.64 9.23 14.91
CA ASP A 137 6.12 9.76 13.63
C ASP A 137 5.39 9.14 12.44
N ASP A 138 4.96 7.87 12.52
CA ASP A 138 4.05 7.29 11.53
C ASP A 138 2.75 8.10 11.47
N ARG A 139 2.18 8.44 12.64
CA ARG A 139 0.97 9.25 12.74
C ARG A 139 1.16 10.63 12.12
N LYS A 140 2.23 11.34 12.47
CA LYS A 140 2.52 12.68 11.90
C LYS A 140 2.67 12.63 10.38
N ARG A 141 3.32 11.59 9.86
CA ARG A 141 3.52 11.41 8.41
C ARG A 141 2.18 11.22 7.70
N LEU A 142 1.36 10.29 8.17
CA LEU A 142 0.04 10.01 7.58
C LEU A 142 -0.91 11.21 7.72
N ASP A 143 -0.89 11.88 8.88
CA ASP A 143 -1.65 13.11 9.10
C ASP A 143 -1.25 14.22 8.10
N HIS A 144 0.06 14.46 7.94
CA HIS A 144 0.56 15.45 7.01
C HIS A 144 0.09 15.14 5.58
N GLU A 145 0.28 13.89 5.16
CA GLU A 145 -0.05 13.45 3.80
C GLU A 145 -1.55 13.57 3.50
N LEU A 146 -2.43 13.18 4.43
CA LEU A 146 -3.87 13.37 4.26
C LEU A 146 -4.29 14.86 4.25
N ARG A 147 -3.58 15.73 5.00
CA ARG A 147 -3.84 17.18 4.97
C ARG A 147 -3.39 17.82 3.65
N THR A 148 -2.31 17.34 3.05
CA THR A 148 -1.74 17.85 1.80
C THR A 148 -2.32 17.20 0.56
N LEU A 149 -3.07 16.10 0.67
CA LEU A 149 -3.73 15.42 -0.45
C LEU A 149 -4.60 16.39 -1.26
N ARG A 150 -4.42 16.42 -2.58
CA ARG A 150 -5.19 17.23 -3.53
C ARG A 150 -5.54 16.39 -4.74
N ALA A 151 -6.84 16.32 -5.06
CA ALA A 151 -7.33 15.73 -6.30
C ALA A 151 -6.92 16.57 -7.51
N GLU A 152 -7.16 16.05 -8.71
CA GLU A 152 -6.87 16.73 -9.98
C GLU A 152 -7.51 18.13 -10.10
N ASP A 153 -8.67 18.32 -9.46
CA ASP A 153 -9.38 19.61 -9.39
C ASP A 153 -8.78 20.59 -8.36
N GLY A 154 -7.68 20.21 -7.70
CA GLY A 154 -7.00 20.99 -6.68
C GLY A 154 -7.71 21.02 -5.32
N ARG A 155 -8.80 20.26 -5.14
CA ARG A 155 -9.52 20.18 -3.86
C ARG A 155 -9.09 18.96 -3.07
N ARG A 156 -9.17 19.07 -1.75
CA ARG A 156 -8.93 17.90 -0.88
C ARG A 156 -10.16 16.99 -0.93
N PRO A 157 -10.01 15.66 -1.11
CA PRO A 157 -11.12 14.73 -1.07
C PRO A 157 -11.87 14.78 0.27
N PRO A 158 -13.22 14.78 0.31
CA PRO A 158 -13.98 14.77 1.57
C PRO A 158 -13.62 13.58 2.47
N LEU A 159 -13.31 12.43 1.86
CA LEU A 159 -12.87 11.23 2.59
C LEU A 159 -11.60 11.49 3.41
N ALA A 160 -10.69 12.36 2.96
CA ALA A 160 -9.46 12.65 3.69
C ALA A 160 -9.73 13.26 5.08
N ASP A 161 -10.79 14.08 5.22
CA ASP A 161 -11.20 14.62 6.52
C ASP A 161 -11.72 13.54 7.47
N HIS A 162 -12.46 12.58 6.92
CA HIS A 162 -12.91 11.43 7.68
C HIS A 162 -11.72 10.57 8.14
N LEU A 163 -10.79 10.26 7.24
CA LEU A 163 -9.59 9.47 7.56
C LEU A 163 -8.67 10.19 8.56
N LEU A 164 -8.60 11.52 8.54
CA LEU A 164 -7.90 12.29 9.58
C LEU A 164 -8.55 12.10 10.97
N THR A 165 -9.88 12.00 11.04
CA THR A 165 -10.58 11.71 12.29
C THR A 165 -10.26 10.30 12.78
N VAL A 166 -10.17 9.33 11.87
CA VAL A 166 -9.78 7.94 12.19
C VAL A 166 -8.34 7.85 12.72
N LEU A 167 -7.42 8.65 12.18
CA LEU A 167 -6.04 8.74 12.67
C LEU A 167 -5.90 9.42 14.04
N HIS A 168 -6.89 10.19 14.47
CA HIS A 168 -6.90 10.86 15.77
C HIS A 168 -8.17 10.46 16.53
N PRO A 169 -8.30 9.17 16.92
CA PRO A 169 -9.45 8.75 17.70
C PRO A 169 -9.44 9.58 18.99
N ALA A 170 -10.58 10.18 19.32
CA ALA A 170 -10.74 10.89 20.58
C ALA A 170 -10.31 9.94 21.72
N PRO A 171 -9.61 10.44 22.75
CA PRO A 171 -9.28 9.60 23.89
C PRO A 171 -10.59 9.02 24.43
N THR A 172 -10.70 7.69 24.38
CA THR A 172 -11.79 6.98 25.04
C THR A 172 -11.67 7.27 26.53
N HIS A 173 -12.57 8.13 27.03
CA HIS A 173 -12.71 8.43 28.45
C HIS A 173 -13.15 7.20 29.25
#